data_AF-F8AVS1-F1
#
_entry.id   AF-F8AVS1-F1
#
_cell.length_a   1.000
_cell.length_b   1.000
_cell.length_c   1.000
_cell.angle_alpha   90.00
_cell.angle_beta   90.00
_cell.angle_gamma   90.00
#
_symmetry.space_group_name_H-M   'P 1'
#
loop_
_entity.id
_entity.type
_entity.pdbx_description
1 polymer ?
#
loop_
_entity_poly.entity_id
_entity_poly.type
_entity_poly.pdbx_seq_one_letter_code
_entity_poly.pdbx_strand_id
1 'polypeptide(L)'
;MTATDTVNPRGATAPATRVDASTRHTVTPRSALKARGEQITLAMVIIVPLAALAATVPLLWDRWISPRDVILAVVMYAITGHGVTVGFHRYFTHRGFRTSRPIRIALAIAGSMAIEGPAIRWVADHRRHHAFSDRDGDPHSPWRYGPGFRALTKGLWHAHIGWLFDIEQTDQRRYAPDLLDDTDIVRVSRLFGLWATVSLAAPALIGGLWGGSFEAAVQAFFWASLVRVCVLHHVTWSTNSICHVAGKHPYRSRDRSGNVWPLAILSMGESWHNLHHAEPTLARHGVKPWQVDSSFYLIKLMETLHLVHDVRWPDPQRLRAKLAPK
;
A
#
# COMPACT_ATOMS: atom_id res chain seq x y z
N MET A 1 -41.52 -12.29 79.19
CA MET A 1 -41.70 -13.74 79.36
C MET A 1 -41.56 -14.41 78.00
N THR A 2 -40.63 -15.37 77.90
CA THR A 2 -40.48 -16.46 76.90
C THR A 2 -40.34 -16.06 75.42
N ALA A 3 -39.17 -16.19 74.74
CA ALA A 3 -38.48 -17.41 74.27
C ALA A 3 -39.40 -18.28 73.39
N THR A 4 -39.10 -18.76 72.17
CA THR A 4 -37.84 -19.13 71.51
C THR A 4 -38.11 -19.53 70.04
N ASP A 5 -37.13 -19.31 69.17
CA ASP A 5 -36.62 -20.20 68.10
C ASP A 5 -37.45 -20.76 66.91
N THR A 6 -36.91 -20.41 65.73
CA THR A 6 -36.48 -21.28 64.61
C THR A 6 -37.41 -21.65 63.45
N VAL A 7 -36.71 -21.77 62.31
CA VAL A 7 -37.01 -22.51 61.07
C VAL A 7 -37.62 -21.69 59.93
N ASN A 8 -36.75 -21.37 58.97
CA ASN A 8 -37.09 -21.19 57.57
C ASN A 8 -37.14 -22.58 56.92
N PRO A 9 -38.12 -22.89 56.04
CA PRO A 9 -37.67 -23.10 54.66
C PRO A 9 -38.70 -22.67 53.60
N ARG A 10 -38.13 -22.08 52.54
CA ARG A 10 -38.50 -22.25 51.11
C ARG A 10 -39.94 -21.91 50.70
N GLY A 11 -40.02 -20.96 49.76
CA GLY A 11 -40.86 -21.17 48.58
C GLY A 11 -41.44 -19.89 47.96
N ALA A 12 -41.14 -19.73 46.67
CA ALA A 12 -41.83 -18.89 45.69
C ALA A 12 -41.43 -17.40 45.60
N THR A 13 -40.36 -17.13 44.86
CA THR A 13 -40.26 -15.92 44.04
C THR A 13 -39.93 -16.29 42.59
N ALA A 14 -40.80 -15.79 41.70
CA ALA A 14 -40.79 -15.62 40.24
C ALA A 14 -39.71 -16.31 39.35
N PRO A 15 -40.08 -16.77 38.13
CA PRO A 15 -39.11 -17.28 37.18
C PRO A 15 -38.26 -16.13 36.63
N ALA A 16 -36.99 -16.11 37.02
CA ALA A 16 -35.98 -15.32 36.33
C ALA A 16 -35.75 -15.95 34.95
N THR A 17 -36.07 -15.22 33.89
CA THR A 17 -35.65 -15.54 32.52
C THR A 17 -34.13 -15.57 32.47
N ARG A 18 -33.56 -16.79 32.49
CA ARG A 18 -32.17 -17.04 32.11
C ARG A 18 -32.02 -16.65 30.64
N VAL A 19 -31.33 -15.54 30.40
CA VAL A 19 -30.68 -15.31 29.11
C VAL A 19 -29.58 -16.36 29.02
N ASP A 20 -29.83 -17.40 28.23
CA ASP A 20 -28.87 -18.47 27.99
C ASP A 20 -27.66 -17.89 27.26
N ALA A 21 -26.58 -17.71 28.01
CA ALA A 21 -25.26 -17.40 27.49
C ALA A 21 -24.62 -18.70 26.99
N SER A 22 -25.17 -19.27 25.92
CA SER A 22 -24.54 -20.38 25.21
C SER A 22 -24.24 -20.00 23.76
N THR A 23 -22.94 -19.82 23.50
CA THR A 23 -22.27 -20.09 22.22
C THR A 23 -22.84 -19.42 20.96
N ARG A 24 -22.71 -18.09 20.86
CA ARG A 24 -22.40 -17.52 19.54
C ARG A 24 -20.94 -17.85 19.22
N HIS A 25 -20.73 -18.92 18.47
CA HIS A 25 -19.51 -19.08 17.71
C HIS A 25 -19.37 -17.86 16.80
N THR A 26 -18.53 -16.90 17.20
CA THR A 26 -17.96 -15.91 16.29
C THR A 26 -17.11 -16.69 15.29
N VAL A 27 -17.75 -17.14 14.22
CA VAL A 27 -17.04 -17.55 13.02
C VAL A 27 -16.37 -16.29 12.48
N THR A 28 -15.13 -16.04 12.90
CA THR A 28 -14.27 -15.07 12.24
C THR A 28 -14.29 -15.42 10.75
N PRO A 29 -14.65 -14.50 9.84
CA PRO A 29 -14.57 -14.77 8.42
C PRO A 29 -13.15 -15.26 8.13
N ARG A 30 -13.03 -16.51 7.62
CA ARG A 30 -11.72 -17.03 7.22
C ARG A 30 -11.18 -16.12 6.13
N SER A 31 -10.08 -15.45 6.45
CA SER A 31 -9.15 -14.87 5.50
C SER A 31 -8.96 -15.80 4.30
N ALA A 32 -9.08 -15.26 3.10
CA ALA A 32 -8.84 -16.04 1.89
C ALA A 32 -7.37 -16.51 1.87
N LEU A 33 -7.14 -17.72 1.39
CA LEU A 33 -5.79 -18.27 1.24
C LEU A 33 -5.28 -18.02 -0.18
N LYS A 34 -4.01 -17.60 -0.32
CA LYS A 34 -3.34 -17.53 -1.63
C LYS A 34 -3.19 -18.93 -2.22
N ALA A 35 -3.58 -19.08 -3.49
CA ALA A 35 -3.31 -20.31 -4.23
C ALA A 35 -1.81 -20.47 -4.51
N ARG A 36 -1.35 -21.72 -4.73
CA ARG A 36 0.05 -22.01 -5.09
C ARG A 36 0.49 -21.27 -6.36
N GLY A 37 -0.40 -21.09 -7.32
CA GLY A 37 -0.15 -20.31 -8.53
C GLY A 37 0.16 -18.83 -8.23
N GLU A 38 -0.57 -18.20 -7.30
CA GLU A 38 -0.30 -16.82 -6.89
C GLU A 38 1.10 -16.68 -6.28
N GLN A 39 1.52 -17.64 -5.45
CA GLN A 39 2.85 -17.66 -4.81
C GLN A 39 3.97 -17.79 -5.85
N ILE A 40 3.78 -18.66 -6.85
CA ILE A 40 4.74 -18.86 -7.94
C ILE A 40 4.84 -17.60 -8.82
N THR A 41 3.70 -16.99 -9.17
CA THR A 41 3.67 -15.74 -9.94
C THR A 41 4.38 -14.61 -9.19
N LEU A 42 4.11 -14.47 -7.89
CA LEU A 42 4.78 -13.49 -7.05
C LEU A 42 6.30 -13.69 -7.04
N ALA A 43 6.76 -14.93 -6.85
CA ALA A 43 8.19 -15.25 -6.91
C ALA A 43 8.81 -14.87 -8.25
N MET A 44 8.13 -15.14 -9.37
CA MET A 44 8.61 -14.75 -10.70
C MET A 44 8.68 -13.23 -10.86
N VAL A 45 7.66 -12.49 -10.43
CA VAL A 45 7.64 -11.01 -10.51
C VAL A 45 8.77 -10.37 -9.72
N ILE A 46 9.23 -11.00 -8.63
CA ILE A 46 10.37 -10.53 -7.84
C ILE A 46 11.71 -10.98 -8.46
N ILE A 47 11.86 -12.27 -8.75
CA ILE A 47 13.16 -12.86 -9.08
C ILE A 47 13.56 -12.57 -10.53
N VAL A 48 12.62 -12.67 -11.48
CA VAL A 48 12.95 -12.56 -12.91
C VAL A 48 13.48 -11.16 -13.23
N PRO A 49 12.82 -10.04 -12.86
CA PRO A 49 13.36 -8.72 -13.15
C PRO A 49 14.71 -8.44 -12.46
N LEU A 50 14.90 -8.93 -11.24
CA LEU A 50 16.15 -8.75 -10.50
C LEU A 50 17.30 -9.51 -11.15
N ALA A 51 17.08 -10.78 -11.51
CA ALA A 51 18.08 -11.60 -12.22
C ALA A 51 18.39 -11.02 -13.61
N ALA A 52 17.35 -10.55 -14.31
CA ALA A 52 17.49 -9.95 -15.63
C ALA A 52 18.29 -8.64 -15.55
N LEU A 53 18.03 -7.77 -14.56
CA LEU A 53 18.82 -6.56 -14.32
C LEU A 53 20.28 -6.92 -13.98
N ALA A 54 20.51 -7.88 -13.08
CA ALA A 54 21.85 -8.32 -12.69
C ALA A 54 22.67 -8.89 -13.85
N ALA A 55 22.02 -9.54 -14.82
CA ALA A 55 22.68 -10.04 -16.03
C ALA A 55 22.91 -8.93 -17.07
N THR A 56 21.94 -8.03 -17.28
CA THR A 56 22.02 -7.03 -18.35
C THR A 56 22.97 -5.88 -18.04
N VAL A 57 23.08 -5.43 -16.77
CA VAL A 57 23.97 -4.31 -16.43
C VAL A 57 25.46 -4.62 -16.74
N PRO A 58 26.03 -5.79 -16.38
CA PRO A 58 27.41 -6.09 -16.72
C PRO A 58 27.64 -6.38 -18.21
N LEU A 59 26.62 -6.91 -18.91
CA LEU A 59 26.80 -7.45 -20.26
C LEU A 59 26.47 -6.47 -21.37
N LEU A 60 25.53 -5.54 -21.16
CA LEU A 60 24.85 -4.83 -22.24
C LEU A 60 24.49 -3.37 -21.94
N TRP A 61 24.99 -2.79 -20.83
CA TRP A 61 24.60 -1.44 -20.39
C TRP A 61 24.91 -0.33 -21.40
N ASP A 62 26.01 -0.44 -22.14
CA ASP A 62 26.46 0.56 -23.13
C ASP A 62 25.74 0.45 -24.49
N ARG A 63 25.01 -0.66 -24.74
CA ARG A 63 24.52 -1.01 -26.09
C ARG A 63 23.02 -1.28 -26.17
N TRP A 64 22.38 -1.55 -25.03
CA TRP A 64 21.02 -2.10 -25.04
C TRP A 64 20.00 -1.23 -24.31
N ILE A 65 20.32 0.04 -24.07
CA ILE A 65 19.39 1.06 -23.57
C ILE A 65 19.40 2.27 -24.51
N SER A 66 18.23 2.67 -24.99
CA SER A 66 18.07 3.87 -25.81
C SER A 66 17.34 4.99 -25.04
N PRO A 67 17.48 6.26 -25.45
CA PRO A 67 16.71 7.36 -24.86
C PRO A 67 15.19 7.13 -24.89
N ARG A 68 14.69 6.45 -25.94
CA ARG A 68 13.30 6.02 -26.06
C ARG A 68 12.89 5.13 -24.90
N ASP A 69 13.70 4.12 -24.58
CA ASP A 69 13.38 3.15 -23.53
C ASP A 69 13.40 3.81 -22.15
N VAL A 70 14.31 4.77 -21.94
CA VAL A 70 14.35 5.61 -20.73
C VAL A 70 13.08 6.46 -20.61
N ILE A 71 12.66 7.13 -21.69
CA ILE A 71 11.42 7.94 -21.70
C ILE A 71 10.21 7.06 -21.38
N LEU A 72 10.09 5.91 -22.05
CA LEU A 72 8.99 4.96 -21.80
C LEU A 72 9.01 4.46 -20.35
N ALA A 73 10.19 4.13 -19.82
CA ALA A 73 10.34 3.67 -18.44
C ALA A 73 9.91 4.74 -17.45
N VAL A 74 10.34 6.00 -17.62
CA VAL A 74 10.00 7.11 -16.74
C VAL A 74 8.50 7.45 -16.82
N VAL A 75 7.93 7.51 -18.03
CA VAL A 75 6.49 7.78 -18.20
C VAL A 75 5.65 6.68 -17.57
N MET A 76 5.98 5.42 -17.85
CA MET A 76 5.27 4.29 -17.25
C MET A 76 5.47 4.24 -15.74
N TYR A 77 6.67 4.56 -15.23
CA TYR A 77 6.95 4.68 -13.80
C TYR A 77 6.06 5.75 -13.17
N ALA A 78 5.96 6.92 -13.81
CA ALA A 78 5.10 8.02 -13.38
C ALA A 78 3.63 7.59 -13.33
N ILE A 79 3.12 6.94 -14.39
CA ILE A 79 1.71 6.48 -14.44
C ILE A 79 1.43 5.48 -13.31
N THR A 80 2.24 4.43 -13.19
CA THR A 80 1.98 3.36 -12.23
C THR A 80 2.25 3.78 -10.79
N GLY A 81 3.35 4.53 -10.58
CA GLY A 81 3.71 5.07 -9.27
C GLY A 81 2.66 6.05 -8.76
N HIS A 82 2.25 7.05 -9.56
CA HIS A 82 1.17 7.95 -9.14
C HIS A 82 -0.18 7.23 -9.02
N GLY A 83 -0.41 6.16 -9.78
CA GLY A 83 -1.56 5.28 -9.58
C GLY A 83 -1.61 4.67 -8.17
N VAL A 84 -0.46 4.24 -7.64
CA VAL A 84 -0.34 3.76 -6.26
C VAL A 84 -0.43 4.93 -5.27
N THR A 85 0.39 5.96 -5.42
CA THR A 85 0.51 7.03 -4.42
C THR A 85 -0.73 7.94 -4.36
N VAL A 86 -1.23 8.41 -5.49
CA VAL A 86 -2.41 9.29 -5.56
C VAL A 86 -3.69 8.45 -5.50
N GLY A 87 -3.74 7.34 -6.23
CA GLY A 87 -4.91 6.47 -6.32
C GLY A 87 -5.08 5.58 -5.10
N PHE A 88 -4.34 4.47 -5.03
CA PHE A 88 -4.53 3.46 -3.98
C PHE A 88 -4.32 4.05 -2.57
N HIS A 89 -3.29 4.87 -2.42
CA HIS A 89 -2.89 5.37 -1.14
C HIS A 89 -3.69 6.60 -0.70
N ARG A 90 -3.45 7.77 -1.30
CA ARG A 90 -4.04 9.04 -0.82
C ARG A 90 -5.55 9.12 -1.04
N TYR A 91 -6.06 8.56 -2.14
CA TYR A 91 -7.50 8.57 -2.44
C TYR A 91 -8.24 7.40 -1.79
N PHE A 92 -7.98 6.16 -2.20
CA PHE A 92 -8.78 5.00 -1.78
C PHE A 92 -8.56 4.61 -0.33
N THR A 93 -7.33 4.69 0.18
CA THR A 93 -7.05 4.33 1.58
C THR A 93 -7.43 5.46 2.51
N HIS A 94 -6.94 6.68 2.24
CA HIS A 94 -6.97 7.78 3.22
C HIS A 94 -7.98 8.89 2.95
N ARG A 95 -8.67 8.84 1.81
CA ARG A 95 -9.73 9.80 1.44
C ARG A 95 -9.23 11.26 1.53
N GLY A 96 -8.02 11.50 1.04
CA GLY A 96 -7.36 12.81 1.06
C GLY A 96 -8.03 13.85 0.16
N PHE A 97 -8.87 13.43 -0.78
CA PHE A 97 -9.65 14.29 -1.66
C PHE A 97 -10.87 13.53 -2.21
N ARG A 98 -11.77 14.26 -2.87
CA ARG A 98 -12.90 13.72 -3.64
C ARG A 98 -12.70 13.95 -5.13
N THR A 99 -13.35 13.12 -5.95
CA THR A 99 -13.24 13.20 -7.41
C THR A 99 -14.44 12.54 -8.07
N SER A 100 -14.59 12.76 -9.37
CA SER A 100 -15.66 12.17 -10.19
C SER A 100 -15.41 10.69 -10.49
N ARG A 101 -16.46 9.99 -10.92
CA ARG A 101 -16.41 8.55 -11.23
C ARG A 101 -15.33 8.17 -12.26
N PRO A 102 -15.16 8.88 -13.39
CA PRO A 102 -14.14 8.52 -14.38
C PRO A 102 -12.71 8.61 -13.82
N ILE A 103 -12.41 9.66 -13.06
CA ILE A 103 -11.08 9.86 -12.48
C ILE A 103 -10.79 8.81 -11.40
N ARG A 104 -11.79 8.48 -10.56
CA ARG A 104 -11.70 7.37 -9.60
C ARG A 104 -11.35 6.05 -10.30
N ILE A 105 -11.99 5.72 -11.42
CA ILE A 105 -11.71 4.50 -12.19
C ILE A 105 -10.29 4.57 -12.80
N ALA A 106 -9.92 5.72 -13.38
CA ALA A 106 -8.59 5.92 -13.97
C ALA A 106 -7.46 5.73 -12.93
N LEU A 107 -7.62 6.27 -11.73
CA LEU A 107 -6.68 6.07 -10.62
C LEU A 107 -6.58 4.59 -10.21
N ALA A 108 -7.70 3.87 -10.18
CA ALA A 108 -7.71 2.44 -9.86
C ALA A 108 -7.00 1.60 -10.92
N ILE A 109 -7.18 1.92 -12.21
CA ILE A 109 -6.51 1.25 -13.32
C ILE A 109 -5.01 1.54 -13.28
N ALA A 110 -4.61 2.81 -13.15
CA ALA A 110 -3.21 3.22 -13.08
C ALA A 110 -2.47 2.54 -11.91
N GLY A 111 -3.09 2.46 -10.73
CA GLY A 111 -2.53 1.74 -9.59
C GLY A 111 -2.44 0.23 -9.84
N SER A 112 -3.44 -0.36 -10.50
CA SER A 112 -3.43 -1.80 -10.83
C SER A 112 -2.31 -2.16 -11.82
N MET A 113 -1.91 -1.22 -12.69
CA MET A 113 -0.76 -1.37 -13.58
C MET A 113 0.58 -1.37 -12.83
N ALA A 114 0.64 -1.02 -11.55
CA ALA A 114 1.88 -1.16 -10.75
C ALA A 114 2.20 -2.63 -10.40
N ILE A 115 1.27 -3.57 -10.60
CA ILE A 115 1.46 -4.99 -10.31
C ILE A 115 1.76 -5.25 -8.82
N GLU A 116 1.14 -4.47 -7.93
CA GLU A 116 1.25 -4.63 -6.47
C GLU A 116 0.06 -5.40 -5.86
N GLY A 117 -0.69 -6.12 -6.71
CA GLY A 117 -1.89 -6.86 -6.36
C GLY A 117 -3.20 -6.12 -6.67
N PRO A 118 -4.34 -6.79 -6.52
CA PRO A 118 -5.65 -6.20 -6.79
C PRO A 118 -5.93 -4.98 -5.89
N ALA A 119 -6.53 -3.93 -6.46
CA ALA A 119 -6.77 -2.65 -5.79
C ALA A 119 -7.43 -2.77 -4.40
N ILE A 120 -8.48 -3.59 -4.27
CA ILE A 120 -9.19 -3.75 -2.99
C ILE A 120 -8.32 -4.48 -1.95
N ARG A 121 -7.52 -5.47 -2.38
CA ARG A 121 -6.58 -6.17 -1.50
C ARG A 121 -5.50 -5.21 -1.01
N TRP A 122 -4.89 -4.44 -1.91
CA TRP A 122 -3.86 -3.44 -1.55
C TRP A 122 -4.40 -2.44 -0.51
N VAL A 123 -5.59 -1.89 -0.74
CA VAL A 123 -6.23 -0.94 0.21
C VAL A 123 -6.56 -1.60 1.55
N ALA A 124 -7.02 -2.85 1.54
CA ALA A 124 -7.30 -3.60 2.76
C ALA A 124 -6.01 -3.86 3.57
N ASP A 125 -4.94 -4.30 2.92
CA ASP A 125 -3.63 -4.51 3.54
C ASP A 125 -3.10 -3.21 4.15
N HIS A 126 -3.17 -2.09 3.41
CA HIS A 126 -2.68 -0.80 3.89
C HIS A 126 -3.50 -0.24 5.06
N ARG A 127 -4.84 -0.37 5.01
CA ARG A 127 -5.70 0.02 6.14
C ARG A 127 -5.46 -0.84 7.37
N ARG A 128 -5.20 -2.13 7.20
CA ARG A 128 -4.80 -3.02 8.29
C ARG A 128 -3.44 -2.62 8.87
N HIS A 129 -2.49 -2.27 8.03
CA HIS A 129 -1.21 -1.72 8.45
C HIS A 129 -1.41 -0.48 9.32
N HIS A 130 -2.16 0.54 8.89
CA HIS A 130 -2.42 1.71 9.74
C HIS A 130 -3.14 1.40 11.06
N ALA A 131 -4.00 0.38 11.08
CA ALA A 131 -4.69 -0.03 12.30
C ALA A 131 -3.75 -0.69 13.34
N PHE A 132 -2.70 -1.37 12.86
CA PHE A 132 -1.80 -2.18 13.70
C PHE A 132 -0.31 -1.82 13.57
N SER A 133 0.01 -0.69 12.94
CA SER A 133 1.36 -0.29 12.52
C SER A 133 2.42 -0.57 13.59
N ASP A 134 3.43 -1.34 13.20
CA ASP A 134 4.55 -1.79 14.05
C ASP A 134 4.14 -2.64 15.29
N ARG A 135 2.95 -3.25 15.27
CA ARG A 135 2.42 -4.13 16.32
C ARG A 135 1.88 -5.43 15.74
N ASP A 136 1.48 -6.34 16.63
CA ASP A 136 0.80 -7.57 16.24
C ASP A 136 -0.47 -7.27 15.43
N GLY A 137 -0.57 -7.89 14.26
CA GLY A 137 -1.65 -7.68 13.32
C GLY A 137 -1.27 -6.84 12.09
N ASP A 138 -0.15 -6.12 12.11
CA ASP A 138 0.41 -5.45 10.93
C ASP A 138 0.97 -6.50 9.95
N PRO A 139 0.49 -6.55 8.68
CA PRO A 139 0.95 -7.55 7.71
C PRO A 139 2.46 -7.48 7.45
N HIS A 140 3.05 -6.29 7.46
CA HIS A 140 4.42 -6.05 7.02
C HIS A 140 5.26 -5.25 8.02
N SER A 141 5.00 -5.44 9.32
CA SER A 141 5.82 -4.80 10.36
C SER A 141 7.26 -5.33 10.35
N PRO A 142 8.28 -4.45 10.29
CA PRO A 142 9.67 -4.85 10.47
C PRO A 142 10.01 -5.20 11.93
N TRP A 143 9.09 -4.97 12.86
CA TRP A 143 9.25 -5.25 14.29
C TRP A 143 8.60 -6.57 14.72
N ARG A 144 8.00 -7.32 13.79
CA ARG A 144 7.31 -8.60 14.02
C ARG A 144 8.09 -9.61 14.86
N TYR A 145 9.41 -9.65 14.74
CA TYR A 145 10.26 -10.63 15.43
C TYR A 145 10.95 -10.08 16.69
N GLY A 146 10.68 -8.83 17.06
CA GLY A 146 11.27 -8.14 18.20
C GLY A 146 12.37 -7.11 17.85
N PRO A 147 12.88 -6.37 18.84
CA PRO A 147 13.73 -5.19 18.63
C PRO A 147 15.23 -5.48 18.49
N GLY A 148 15.70 -6.71 18.78
CA GLY A 148 17.12 -7.05 18.71
C GLY A 148 17.65 -7.07 17.27
N PHE A 149 18.95 -6.83 17.07
CA PHE A 149 19.56 -6.72 15.73
C PHE A 149 19.17 -7.87 14.78
N ARG A 150 19.32 -9.14 15.21
CA ARG A 150 18.96 -10.32 14.39
C ARG A 150 17.46 -10.42 14.11
N ALA A 151 16.62 -10.00 15.05
CA ALA A 151 15.18 -10.00 14.88
C ALA A 151 14.75 -8.90 13.90
N LEU A 152 15.34 -7.71 14.02
CA LEU A 152 15.09 -6.57 13.16
C LEU A 152 15.58 -6.82 11.72
N THR A 153 16.72 -7.49 11.51
CA THR A 153 17.15 -7.85 10.15
C THR A 153 16.19 -8.83 9.49
N LYS A 154 15.73 -9.86 10.22
CA LYS A 154 14.67 -10.76 9.76
C LYS A 154 13.35 -10.01 9.50
N GLY A 155 13.02 -9.06 10.35
CA GLY A 155 11.82 -8.23 10.24
C GLY A 155 11.89 -7.28 9.05
N LEU A 156 13.02 -6.65 8.79
CA LEU A 156 13.25 -5.82 7.60
C LEU A 156 13.07 -6.64 6.32
N TRP A 157 13.62 -7.85 6.26
CA TRP A 157 13.38 -8.77 5.13
C TRP A 157 11.88 -9.11 4.98
N HIS A 158 11.21 -9.40 6.10
CA HIS A 158 9.77 -9.66 6.12
C HIS A 158 8.95 -8.47 5.60
N ALA A 159 9.20 -7.28 6.13
CA ALA A 159 8.51 -6.04 5.74
C ALA A 159 8.75 -5.65 4.28
N HIS A 160 9.96 -5.96 3.76
CA HIS A 160 10.30 -5.65 2.38
C HIS A 160 9.67 -6.66 1.40
N ILE A 161 9.85 -7.97 1.61
CA ILE A 161 9.40 -8.98 0.64
C ILE A 161 8.69 -10.16 1.32
N GLY A 162 9.14 -10.60 2.50
CA GLY A 162 8.67 -11.85 3.10
C GLY A 162 7.14 -11.91 3.33
N TRP A 163 6.52 -10.80 3.71
CA TRP A 163 5.07 -10.73 3.96
C TRP A 163 4.23 -11.03 2.72
N LEU A 164 4.75 -10.78 1.52
CA LEU A 164 4.06 -11.06 0.26
C LEU A 164 3.81 -12.56 0.09
N PHE A 165 4.60 -13.41 0.75
CA PHE A 165 4.46 -14.87 0.71
C PHE A 165 3.53 -15.42 1.80
N ASP A 166 3.04 -14.61 2.73
CA ASP A 166 2.03 -15.05 3.71
C ASP A 166 0.79 -15.54 2.96
N ILE A 167 0.37 -16.78 3.23
CA ILE A 167 -0.74 -17.44 2.53
C ILE A 167 -2.07 -16.80 2.95
N GLU A 168 -2.16 -16.39 4.21
CA GLU A 168 -3.33 -15.73 4.76
C GLU A 168 -3.46 -14.31 4.23
N GLN A 169 -4.60 -13.98 3.62
CA GLN A 169 -4.86 -12.65 3.10
C GLN A 169 -5.65 -11.81 4.09
N THR A 170 -5.42 -10.50 4.08
CA THR A 170 -6.24 -9.57 4.83
C THR A 170 -7.71 -9.65 4.41
N ASP A 171 -8.60 -9.68 5.39
CA ASP A 171 -10.05 -9.69 5.18
C ASP A 171 -10.53 -8.36 4.56
N GLN A 172 -10.82 -8.38 3.26
CA GLN A 172 -11.29 -7.22 2.52
C GLN A 172 -12.65 -6.71 3.00
N ARG A 173 -13.54 -7.57 3.52
CA ARG A 173 -14.84 -7.14 4.06
C ARG A 173 -14.67 -6.34 5.33
N ARG A 174 -13.66 -6.68 6.13
CA ARG A 174 -13.34 -5.95 7.36
C ARG A 174 -12.66 -4.60 7.08
N TYR A 175 -11.68 -4.57 6.18
CA TYR A 175 -10.82 -3.39 6.02
C TYR A 175 -11.19 -2.50 4.82
N ALA A 176 -11.87 -3.02 3.81
CA ALA A 176 -12.25 -2.29 2.59
C ALA A 176 -13.73 -2.49 2.16
N PRO A 177 -14.73 -2.47 3.08
CA PRO A 177 -16.13 -2.69 2.72
C PRO A 177 -16.65 -1.64 1.70
N ASP A 178 -16.24 -0.39 1.85
CA ASP A 178 -16.61 0.72 0.96
C ASP A 178 -16.10 0.55 -0.49
N LEU A 179 -15.04 -0.23 -0.71
CA LEU A 179 -14.59 -0.57 -2.06
C LEU A 179 -15.32 -1.81 -2.61
N LEU A 180 -15.75 -2.73 -1.74
CA LEU A 180 -16.54 -3.90 -2.13
C LEU A 180 -17.97 -3.54 -2.53
N ASP A 181 -18.52 -2.48 -1.92
CA ASP A 181 -19.84 -1.95 -2.27
C ASP A 181 -19.83 -1.17 -3.60
N ASP A 182 -18.66 -0.95 -4.19
CA ASP A 182 -18.47 -0.23 -5.44
C ASP A 182 -18.24 -1.18 -6.62
N THR A 183 -19.26 -1.33 -7.47
CA THR A 183 -19.26 -2.29 -8.57
C THR A 183 -18.20 -2.03 -9.66
N ASP A 184 -17.85 -0.77 -9.95
CA ASP A 184 -16.81 -0.48 -10.96
C ASP A 184 -15.42 -0.74 -10.39
N ILE A 185 -15.20 -0.44 -9.11
CA ILE A 185 -13.92 -0.72 -8.45
C ILE A 185 -13.71 -2.22 -8.24
N VAL A 186 -14.77 -2.96 -7.89
CA VAL A 186 -14.75 -4.42 -7.89
C VAL A 186 -14.39 -4.96 -9.27
N ARG A 187 -14.96 -4.41 -10.35
CA ARG A 187 -14.61 -4.79 -11.72
C ARG A 187 -13.14 -4.54 -12.03
N VAL A 188 -12.62 -3.34 -11.77
CA VAL A 188 -11.20 -3.01 -11.99
C VAL A 188 -10.30 -3.96 -11.19
N SER A 189 -10.63 -4.23 -9.93
CA SER A 189 -9.86 -5.13 -9.07
C SER A 189 -9.88 -6.58 -9.54
N ARG A 190 -11.00 -7.08 -10.08
CA ARG A 190 -11.10 -8.43 -10.68
C ARG A 190 -10.31 -8.54 -11.99
N LEU A 191 -10.22 -7.44 -12.74
CA LEU A 191 -9.44 -7.33 -13.97
C LEU A 191 -7.94 -7.07 -13.71
N PHE A 192 -7.44 -7.29 -12.49
CA PHE A 192 -6.02 -7.09 -12.16
C PHE A 192 -5.07 -7.78 -13.16
N GLY A 193 -5.36 -9.02 -13.56
CA GLY A 193 -4.55 -9.73 -14.56
C GLY A 193 -4.46 -8.99 -15.89
N LEU A 194 -5.57 -8.41 -16.37
CA LEU A 194 -5.59 -7.58 -17.58
C LEU A 194 -4.69 -6.34 -17.42
N TRP A 195 -4.81 -5.63 -16.31
CA TRP A 195 -4.01 -4.41 -16.08
C TRP A 195 -2.52 -4.72 -15.91
N ALA A 196 -2.17 -5.86 -15.29
CA ALA A 196 -0.80 -6.35 -15.25
C ALA A 196 -0.28 -6.68 -16.65
N THR A 197 -1.07 -7.37 -17.48
CA THR A 197 -0.71 -7.65 -18.87
C THR A 197 -0.52 -6.36 -19.68
N VAL A 198 -1.43 -5.38 -19.55
CA VAL A 198 -1.29 -4.07 -20.22
C VAL A 198 -0.02 -3.36 -19.76
N SER A 199 0.27 -3.36 -18.45
CA SER A 199 1.48 -2.75 -17.88
C SER A 199 2.78 -3.34 -18.45
N LEU A 200 2.78 -4.63 -18.76
CA LEU A 200 3.94 -5.33 -19.33
C LEU A 200 3.98 -5.25 -20.86
N ALA A 201 2.84 -5.29 -21.55
CA ALA A 201 2.78 -5.34 -23.01
C ALA A 201 2.84 -3.95 -23.67
N ALA A 202 2.25 -2.92 -23.05
CA ALA A 202 2.19 -1.59 -23.64
C ALA A 202 3.57 -1.00 -23.95
N PRO A 203 4.60 -1.10 -23.09
CA PRO A 203 5.91 -0.56 -23.42
C PRO A 203 6.55 -1.27 -24.61
N ALA A 204 6.39 -2.59 -24.72
CA ALA A 204 6.87 -3.36 -25.87
C ALA A 204 6.21 -2.92 -27.18
N LEU A 205 4.88 -2.78 -27.17
CA LEU A 205 4.12 -2.33 -28.33
C LEU A 205 4.52 -0.91 -28.75
N ILE A 206 4.54 0.04 -27.81
CA ILE A 206 4.88 1.44 -28.09
C ILE A 206 6.33 1.55 -28.54
N GLY A 207 7.25 0.87 -27.86
CA GLY A 207 8.68 0.88 -28.19
C GLY A 207 8.98 0.27 -29.55
N GLY A 208 8.32 -0.84 -29.90
CA GLY A 208 8.43 -1.46 -31.22
C GLY A 208 7.91 -0.58 -32.34
N LEU A 209 6.75 0.06 -32.14
CA LEU A 209 6.18 0.99 -33.13
C LEU A 209 7.02 2.26 -33.27
N TRP A 210 7.52 2.83 -32.17
CA TRP A 210 8.37 4.03 -32.20
C TRP A 210 9.76 3.73 -32.80
N GLY A 211 10.36 2.59 -32.45
CA GLY A 211 11.65 2.18 -32.99
C GLY A 211 11.60 1.54 -34.38
N GLY A 212 10.42 1.15 -34.86
CA GLY A 212 10.23 0.50 -36.16
C GLY A 212 10.82 -0.92 -36.24
N SER A 213 11.10 -1.58 -35.11
CA SER A 213 11.75 -2.90 -35.11
C SER A 213 11.30 -3.78 -33.94
N PHE A 214 11.40 -5.10 -34.13
CA PHE A 214 11.16 -6.06 -33.06
C PHE A 214 12.18 -5.93 -31.92
N GLU A 215 13.43 -5.58 -32.24
CA GLU A 215 14.46 -5.33 -31.23
C GLU A 215 14.08 -4.15 -30.31
N ALA A 216 13.55 -3.07 -30.87
CA ALA A 216 13.06 -1.94 -30.08
C ALA A 216 11.89 -2.33 -29.16
N ALA A 217 11.04 -3.27 -29.60
CA ALA A 217 9.97 -3.81 -28.77
C ALA A 217 10.54 -4.59 -27.56
N VAL A 218 11.57 -5.42 -27.80
CA VAL A 218 12.22 -6.21 -26.74
C VAL A 218 12.97 -5.31 -25.75
N GLN A 219 13.71 -4.31 -26.23
CA GLN A 219 14.41 -3.34 -25.39
C GLN A 219 13.41 -2.58 -24.50
N ALA A 220 12.31 -2.08 -25.07
CA ALA A 220 11.29 -1.37 -24.31
C ALA A 220 10.53 -2.29 -23.34
N PHE A 221 10.25 -3.54 -23.71
CA PHE A 221 9.71 -4.53 -22.78
C PHE A 221 10.63 -4.69 -21.57
N PHE A 222 11.93 -4.87 -21.81
CA PHE A 222 12.90 -5.08 -20.76
C PHE A 222 13.01 -3.88 -19.80
N TRP A 223 13.32 -2.69 -20.32
CA TRP A 223 13.58 -1.51 -19.48
C TRP A 223 12.30 -0.88 -18.92
N ALA A 224 11.31 -0.66 -19.77
CA ALA A 224 10.09 0.06 -19.40
C ALA A 224 9.00 -0.84 -18.81
N SER A 225 9.20 -2.17 -18.81
CA SER A 225 8.35 -3.12 -18.08
C SER A 225 9.10 -3.79 -16.94
N LEU A 226 10.05 -4.68 -17.21
CA LEU A 226 10.66 -5.50 -16.14
C LEU A 226 11.46 -4.66 -15.14
N VAL A 227 12.43 -3.89 -15.62
CA VAL A 227 13.29 -3.06 -14.76
C VAL A 227 12.45 -2.00 -14.03
N ARG A 228 11.55 -1.32 -14.74
CA ARG A 228 10.62 -0.37 -14.13
C ARG A 228 9.80 -0.98 -13.00
N VAL A 229 9.15 -2.14 -13.22
CA VAL A 229 8.35 -2.82 -12.17
C VAL A 229 9.24 -3.16 -10.99
N CYS A 230 10.43 -3.71 -11.23
CA CYS A 230 11.39 -4.05 -10.19
C CYS A 230 11.73 -2.83 -9.32
N VAL A 231 12.11 -1.72 -9.96
CA VAL A 231 12.46 -0.48 -9.24
C VAL A 231 11.26 0.03 -8.45
N LEU A 232 10.07 0.11 -9.05
CA LEU A 232 8.87 0.59 -8.38
C LEU A 232 8.54 -0.25 -7.15
N HIS A 233 8.55 -1.58 -7.30
CA HIS A 233 8.28 -2.53 -6.23
C HIS A 233 9.23 -2.37 -5.06
N HIS A 234 10.54 -2.36 -5.30
CA HIS A 234 11.52 -2.17 -4.23
C HIS A 234 11.43 -0.78 -3.58
N VAL A 235 11.03 0.25 -4.32
CA VAL A 235 10.76 1.58 -3.75
C VAL A 235 9.53 1.54 -2.84
N THR A 236 8.42 0.96 -3.28
CA THR A 236 7.20 0.81 -2.46
C THR A 236 7.49 -0.03 -1.22
N TRP A 237 8.14 -1.18 -1.37
CA TRP A 237 8.46 -2.03 -0.23
C TRP A 237 9.47 -1.41 0.74
N SER A 238 10.28 -0.46 0.27
CA SER A 238 11.16 0.32 1.14
C SER A 238 10.40 1.27 2.07
N THR A 239 9.18 1.70 1.72
CA THR A 239 8.36 2.49 2.65
C THR A 239 7.88 1.61 3.81
N ASN A 240 7.55 0.34 3.55
CA ASN A 240 7.14 -0.59 4.60
C ASN A 240 8.32 -1.02 5.49
N SER A 241 9.52 -1.16 4.92
CA SER A 241 10.70 -1.61 5.65
C SER A 241 11.55 -0.47 6.20
N ILE A 242 12.22 0.28 5.32
CA ILE A 242 13.21 1.31 5.70
C ILE A 242 12.52 2.45 6.45
N CYS A 243 11.37 2.94 5.99
CA CYS A 243 10.70 4.04 6.65
C CYS A 243 10.06 3.67 8.01
N HIS A 244 9.98 2.40 8.39
CA HIS A 244 9.52 1.98 9.73
C HIS A 244 10.66 1.66 10.70
N VAL A 245 11.91 1.77 10.25
CA VAL A 245 13.10 1.49 11.06
C VAL A 245 14.06 2.68 11.11
N ALA A 246 14.07 3.51 10.08
CA ALA A 246 15.01 4.61 9.91
C ALA A 246 14.29 5.92 9.55
N GLY A 247 15.03 7.02 9.65
CA GLY A 247 14.57 8.35 9.26
C GLY A 247 14.35 9.29 10.45
N LYS A 248 13.80 10.46 10.15
CA LYS A 248 13.50 11.49 11.17
C LYS A 248 12.04 11.40 11.61
N HIS A 249 11.77 11.66 12.90
CA HIS A 249 10.42 11.63 13.48
C HIS A 249 9.96 13.02 13.96
N PRO A 250 9.82 14.02 13.07
CA PRO A 250 9.45 15.38 13.48
C PRO A 250 8.00 15.52 14.01
N TYR A 251 7.14 14.53 13.80
CA TYR A 251 5.74 14.52 14.21
C TYR A 251 5.45 13.31 15.13
N ARG A 252 4.57 13.52 16.11
CA ARG A 252 4.07 12.47 17.00
C ARG A 252 3.16 11.52 16.21
N SER A 253 3.58 10.26 16.08
CA SER A 253 2.78 9.15 15.57
C SER A 253 2.67 8.04 16.63
N ARG A 254 1.86 7.00 16.36
CA ARG A 254 1.64 5.86 17.28
C ARG A 254 2.55 4.66 17.01
N ASP A 255 3.47 4.83 16.07
CA ASP A 255 4.33 3.81 15.47
C ASP A 255 5.75 4.35 15.30
N ARG A 256 6.59 3.63 14.55
CA ARG A 256 8.01 3.94 14.33
C ARG A 256 8.27 4.47 12.93
N SER A 257 7.25 4.96 12.25
CA SER A 257 7.38 5.58 10.93
C SER A 257 8.28 6.81 10.95
N GLY A 258 9.18 6.90 9.99
CA GLY A 258 10.28 7.87 9.88
C GLY A 258 10.35 8.48 8.48
N ASN A 259 10.76 9.75 8.43
CA ASN A 259 11.01 10.46 7.18
C ASN A 259 12.39 10.12 6.60
N VAL A 260 12.42 9.51 5.42
CA VAL A 260 13.65 9.10 4.70
C VAL A 260 13.76 9.91 3.41
N TRP A 261 14.37 11.09 3.49
CA TRP A 261 14.36 12.06 2.39
C TRP A 261 14.95 11.56 1.05
N PRO A 262 16.03 10.75 0.99
CA PRO A 262 16.60 10.35 -0.29
C PRO A 262 15.62 9.50 -1.11
N LEU A 263 14.77 8.74 -0.42
CA LEU A 263 13.75 7.90 -1.04
C LEU A 263 12.57 8.72 -1.60
N ALA A 264 12.43 10.00 -1.24
CA ALA A 264 11.24 10.80 -1.57
C ALA A 264 11.08 11.04 -3.08
N ILE A 265 12.20 11.08 -3.82
CA ILE A 265 12.21 11.27 -5.27
C ILE A 265 11.60 10.05 -5.96
N LEU A 266 12.14 8.87 -5.68
CA LEU A 266 11.68 7.63 -6.31
C LEU A 266 10.30 7.22 -5.79
N SER A 267 10.04 7.40 -4.50
CA SER A 267 8.74 7.09 -3.88
C SER A 267 7.69 8.16 -4.12
N MET A 268 7.96 9.20 -4.91
CA MET A 268 6.97 10.24 -5.25
C MET A 268 6.35 10.92 -4.02
N GLY A 269 7.13 11.07 -2.95
CA GLY A 269 6.74 11.69 -1.67
C GLY A 269 6.32 10.73 -0.56
N GLU A 270 6.24 9.42 -0.81
CA GLU A 270 5.75 8.44 0.18
C GLU A 270 6.70 8.17 1.35
N SER A 271 7.99 8.50 1.19
CA SER A 271 8.97 8.38 2.25
C SER A 271 8.97 9.54 3.26
N TRP A 272 8.07 10.52 3.14
CA TRP A 272 7.70 11.43 4.22
C TRP A 272 6.76 10.75 5.22
N HIS A 273 7.18 9.55 5.64
CA HIS A 273 6.31 8.54 6.23
C HIS A 273 5.88 8.89 7.65
N ASN A 274 6.73 9.58 8.42
CA ASN A 274 6.36 10.00 9.78
C ASN A 274 5.20 11.01 9.77
N LEU A 275 5.21 11.99 8.85
CA LEU A 275 4.07 12.91 8.76
C LEU A 275 2.83 12.18 8.26
N HIS A 276 3.02 11.32 7.27
CA HIS A 276 1.94 10.50 6.74
C HIS A 276 1.21 9.73 7.86
N HIS A 277 1.92 8.99 8.70
CA HIS A 277 1.31 8.27 9.83
C HIS A 277 0.78 9.18 10.95
N ALA A 278 1.36 10.37 11.13
CA ALA A 278 0.83 11.35 12.07
C ALA A 278 -0.49 11.99 11.59
N GLU A 279 -0.67 12.17 10.27
CA GLU A 279 -1.84 12.75 9.63
C GLU A 279 -2.23 12.04 8.31
N PRO A 280 -2.77 10.81 8.37
CA PRO A 280 -2.90 9.94 7.19
C PRO A 280 -3.80 10.51 6.10
N THR A 281 -4.80 11.32 6.49
CA THR A 281 -5.77 11.87 5.55
C THR A 281 -5.29 13.09 4.77
N LEU A 282 -4.07 13.57 4.97
CA LEU A 282 -3.54 14.68 4.18
C LEU A 282 -3.25 14.25 2.75
N ALA A 283 -3.60 15.11 1.79
CA ALA A 283 -3.33 14.85 0.37
C ALA A 283 -1.84 15.03 0.00
N ARG A 284 -1.01 15.55 0.91
CA ARG A 284 0.45 15.69 0.76
C ARG A 284 1.17 15.17 2.00
N HIS A 285 2.33 14.56 1.80
CA HIS A 285 3.15 14.03 2.89
C HIS A 285 4.38 14.90 3.16
N GLY A 286 4.99 15.49 2.14
CA GLY A 286 6.00 16.52 2.32
C GLY A 286 5.34 17.87 2.55
N VAL A 287 5.59 18.58 3.66
CA VAL A 287 4.95 19.88 3.98
C VAL A 287 5.91 21.07 4.01
N LYS A 288 7.22 20.84 4.03
CA LYS A 288 8.23 21.90 3.91
C LYS A 288 8.53 22.20 2.44
N PRO A 289 8.94 23.43 2.08
CA PRO A 289 9.19 23.81 0.69
C PRO A 289 10.21 22.94 -0.06
N TRP A 290 11.20 22.40 0.64
CA TRP A 290 12.25 21.54 0.07
C TRP A 290 11.86 20.05 0.01
N GLN A 291 10.73 19.66 0.59
CA GLN A 291 10.30 18.26 0.61
C GLN A 291 9.66 17.89 -0.72
N VAL A 292 10.42 17.18 -1.56
CA VAL A 292 9.97 16.70 -2.87
C VAL A 292 8.81 15.71 -2.70
N ASP A 293 7.69 15.98 -3.37
CA ASP A 293 6.47 15.16 -3.34
C ASP A 293 5.75 15.35 -4.69
N SER A 294 6.08 14.55 -5.70
CA SER A 294 5.48 14.68 -7.05
C SER A 294 3.97 14.41 -7.03
N SER A 295 3.52 13.52 -6.14
CA SER A 295 2.11 13.21 -5.94
C SER A 295 1.32 14.41 -5.43
N PHE A 296 1.91 15.24 -4.57
CA PHE A 296 1.33 16.52 -4.16
C PHE A 296 1.13 17.45 -5.37
N TYR A 297 2.16 17.62 -6.20
CA TYR A 297 2.06 18.50 -7.36
C TYR A 297 1.02 18.00 -8.36
N LEU A 298 0.92 16.68 -8.57
CA LEU A 298 -0.10 16.08 -9.42
C LEU A 298 -1.51 16.33 -8.86
N ILE A 299 -1.74 16.10 -7.57
CA ILE A 299 -3.05 16.36 -6.94
C ILE A 299 -3.40 17.85 -7.04
N LYS A 300 -2.44 18.75 -6.82
CA LYS A 300 -2.66 20.20 -6.96
C LYS A 300 -3.00 20.60 -8.39
N LEU A 301 -2.36 19.99 -9.38
CA LEU A 301 -2.70 20.20 -10.79
C LEU A 301 -4.12 19.71 -11.07
N MET A 302 -4.48 18.50 -10.61
CA MET A 302 -5.82 17.95 -10.75
C MET A 302 -6.89 18.84 -10.09
N GLU A 303 -6.59 19.44 -8.92
CA GLU A 303 -7.48 20.36 -8.22
C GLU A 303 -7.68 21.65 -9.01
N THR A 304 -6.58 22.21 -9.55
CA THR A 304 -6.61 23.41 -10.40
C THR A 304 -7.41 23.17 -11.69
N LEU A 305 -7.38 21.95 -12.23
CA LEU A 305 -8.17 21.52 -13.38
C LEU A 305 -9.59 21.08 -13.00
N HIS A 306 -10.01 21.22 -11.74
CA HIS A 306 -11.32 20.81 -11.22
C HIS A 306 -11.62 19.31 -11.38
N LEU A 307 -10.59 18.48 -11.53
CA LEU A 307 -10.72 17.01 -11.57
C LEU A 307 -10.88 16.43 -10.17
N VAL A 308 -10.35 17.10 -9.14
CA VAL A 308 -10.53 16.75 -7.73
C VAL A 308 -11.01 17.97 -6.94
N HIS A 309 -11.68 17.72 -5.82
CA HIS A 309 -12.22 18.73 -4.91
C HIS A 309 -12.18 18.22 -3.47
N ASP A 310 -12.56 19.06 -2.50
CA ASP A 310 -12.51 18.75 -1.06
C ASP A 310 -11.13 18.21 -0.62
N VAL A 311 -10.05 18.80 -1.15
CA VAL A 311 -8.69 18.33 -0.90
C VAL A 311 -8.26 18.69 0.52
N ARG A 312 -7.78 17.69 1.26
CA ARG A 312 -7.33 17.84 2.64
C ARG A 312 -5.90 18.37 2.68
N TRP A 313 -5.79 19.68 2.62
CA TRP A 313 -4.51 20.39 2.76
C TRP A 313 -4.07 20.56 4.22
N PRO A 314 -2.76 20.70 4.50
CA PRO A 314 -2.28 20.81 5.86
C PRO A 314 -2.72 22.11 6.53
N ASP A 315 -3.24 21.98 7.75
CA ASP A 315 -3.51 23.10 8.64
C ASP A 315 -2.26 23.39 9.51
N PRO A 316 -1.68 24.61 9.48
CA PRO A 316 -0.48 24.94 10.23
C PRO A 316 -0.61 24.79 11.75
N GLN A 317 -1.78 25.06 12.32
CA GLN A 317 -2.01 24.93 13.76
C GLN A 317 -2.04 23.47 14.17
N ARG A 318 -2.76 22.64 13.40
CA ARG A 318 -2.84 21.18 13.60
C ARG A 318 -1.47 20.52 13.46
N LEU A 319 -0.67 20.92 12.46
CA LEU A 319 0.70 20.42 12.30
C LEU A 319 1.61 20.80 13.47
N ARG A 320 1.53 22.05 13.96
CA ARG A 320 2.32 22.50 15.11
C ARG A 320 1.97 21.71 16.37
N ALA A 321 0.68 21.46 16.61
CA ALA A 321 0.21 20.66 17.74
C ALA A 321 0.75 19.21 17.74
N LYS A 322 1.16 18.72 16.57
CA LYS A 322 1.70 17.36 16.39
C LYS A 322 3.22 17.26 16.39
N LEU A 323 3.95 18.36 16.54
CA LEU A 323 5.41 18.29 16.58
C LEU A 323 5.89 17.39 17.72
N ALA A 324 6.83 16.51 17.41
CA ALA A 324 7.55 15.75 18.41
C ALA A 324 8.34 16.72 19.31
N PRO A 325 8.53 16.40 20.60
CA PRO A 325 9.50 17.11 21.43
C PRO A 325 10.87 17.14 20.74
N LYS A 326 11.59 18.24 20.88
CA LYS A 326 12.98 18.34 20.42
C LYS A 326 13.90 17.51 21.29
#